data_AF-A0A1I1NTS8-F1
#
_entry.id   AF-A0A1I1NTS8-F1
#
_cell.length_a   1.000
_cell.length_b   1.000
_cell.length_c   1.000
_cell.angle_alpha   90.00
_cell.angle_beta   90.00
_cell.angle_gamma   90.00
#
_symmetry.space_group_name_H-M   'P 1'
#
loop_
_entity.id
_entity.type
_entity.pdbx_description
1 polymer ?
#
loop_
_entity_poly.entity_id
_entity_poly.type
_entity_poly.pdbx_seq_one_letter_code
_entity_poly.pdbx_strand_id
1 'polypeptide(L)'
;MATIAYILLCHKDPQAIIDQARRLTAAGDCVSVHFDANGGAEAYGQIRAALDADPRVTFAARRHRCGWGEWSLVAATISAAQAALEAFPRATHFYMMSGDCIPIKSAEYAHEFLDRNDRDFIESFDFFDSDWIKTGIKEERLIYRHVLNERKHKRLFYLSIEWQRRLGLKRRLPKGLQIQIGSQWWCLRRQTLEAVMAFIAKRRDVVRFFARSWIPDETFFQTLVRHLVPGDEIESRTLTFLMFTDYGMPVTFYNDHYDLLLAQDFLFARKVSPEAQDLKARLGDLYAAKGESFAISNEGRSLYAFLAGRGRIGHRFAPRFWENEASLGRDRELLIVICKKWHVAKRLTRRIARLTDLQVVDYVFHEEGAKLPDLGGIQSSLAKRARHRRSLMRMLYEYYDTSRMVICLDPGSLDLVQDFCSDRAVTTLLEIDCDFDDAYLAGHARRTGLASDQTPPDALARLLPTIRDALQMEADRIRDAGFANYHRLRQSATTDQNARALLRFLAVPEDVAQSLAQTEKLFDD
;
A
#
# COMPACT_ATOMS: atom_id res chain seq x y z
N MET A 1 -13.05 17.64 32.58
CA MET A 1 -12.46 17.55 31.24
C MET A 1 -11.31 16.59 31.31
N ALA A 2 -11.35 15.56 30.49
CA ALA A 2 -10.35 14.51 30.48
C ALA A 2 -8.96 15.11 30.21
N THR A 3 -8.00 14.74 31.04
CA THR A 3 -6.57 15.00 30.79
C THR A 3 -5.90 13.66 30.56
N ILE A 4 -5.23 13.51 29.41
CA ILE A 4 -4.62 12.25 28.99
C ILE A 4 -3.13 12.28 29.32
N ALA A 5 -2.63 11.24 29.97
CA ALA A 5 -1.22 10.95 30.08
C ALA A 5 -0.85 9.82 29.11
N TYR A 6 -0.16 10.16 28.02
CA TYR A 6 0.30 9.19 27.04
C TYR A 6 1.52 8.43 27.53
N ILE A 7 1.41 7.10 27.59
CA ILE A 7 2.52 6.19 27.90
C ILE A 7 3.20 5.83 26.59
N LEU A 8 4.27 6.55 26.25
CA LEU A 8 4.95 6.47 24.96
C LEU A 8 6.15 5.50 25.04
N LEU A 9 6.02 4.33 24.42
CA LEU A 9 7.13 3.39 24.23
C LEU A 9 7.78 3.58 22.86
N CYS A 10 9.05 3.93 22.83
CA CYS A 10 9.76 4.22 21.59
C CYS A 10 11.20 3.68 21.60
N HIS A 11 11.77 3.43 20.42
CA HIS A 11 13.08 2.77 20.29
C HIS A 11 13.94 3.31 19.13
N LYS A 12 13.39 4.21 18.31
CA LYS A 12 14.04 4.76 17.11
C LYS A 12 13.44 6.11 16.76
N ASP A 13 14.13 6.84 15.88
CA ASP A 13 13.68 8.13 15.31
C ASP A 13 13.44 9.21 16.40
N PRO A 14 14.51 9.78 16.96
CA PRO A 14 14.41 10.77 18.04
C PRO A 14 13.61 12.01 17.63
N GLN A 15 13.73 12.45 16.38
CA GLN A 15 13.02 13.64 15.90
C GLN A 15 11.51 13.40 15.86
N ALA A 16 11.06 12.26 15.30
CA ALA A 16 9.64 11.94 15.28
C ALA A 16 9.04 11.82 16.69
N ILE A 17 9.80 11.30 17.66
CA ILE A 17 9.38 11.22 19.07
C ILE A 17 9.21 12.62 19.67
N ILE A 18 10.17 13.53 19.41
CA ILE A 18 10.12 14.91 19.90
C ILE A 18 8.89 15.63 19.33
N ASP A 19 8.67 15.52 18.03
CA ASP A 19 7.54 16.17 17.36
C ASP A 19 6.20 15.61 17.84
N GLN A 20 6.11 14.29 18.04
CA GLN A 20 4.94 13.66 18.61
C GLN A 20 4.67 14.14 20.03
N ALA A 21 5.68 14.15 20.91
CA ALA A 21 5.52 14.60 22.28
C ALA A 21 5.04 16.06 22.35
N ARG A 22 5.68 16.96 21.57
CA ARG A 22 5.30 18.38 21.50
C ARG A 22 3.87 18.58 21.00
N ARG A 23 3.44 17.80 20.00
CA ARG A 23 2.07 17.86 19.49
C ARG A 23 1.04 17.47 20.55
N LEU A 24 1.32 16.42 21.32
CA LEU A 24 0.44 15.98 22.40
C LEU A 24 0.41 17.00 23.54
N THR A 25 1.57 17.53 23.97
CA THR A 25 1.62 18.50 25.07
C THR A 25 1.05 19.87 24.69
N ALA A 26 1.15 20.28 23.43
CA ALA A 26 0.50 21.48 22.90
C ALA A 26 -1.03 21.42 23.02
N ALA A 27 -1.62 20.22 22.92
CA ALA A 27 -3.06 20.01 23.07
C ALA A 27 -3.56 20.04 24.53
N GLY A 28 -2.66 20.16 25.52
CA GLY A 28 -3.03 20.16 26.94
C GLY A 28 -2.69 18.87 27.69
N ASP A 29 -2.27 17.82 26.98
CA ASP A 29 -2.01 16.50 27.54
C ASP A 29 -0.60 16.34 28.08
N CYS A 30 -0.35 15.21 28.73
CA CYS A 30 0.93 14.85 29.31
C CYS A 30 1.54 13.62 28.60
N VAL A 31 2.86 13.49 28.63
CA VAL A 31 3.57 12.37 27.99
C VAL A 31 4.59 11.79 28.95
N SER A 32 4.55 10.48 29.14
CA SER A 32 5.60 9.72 29.82
C SER A 32 6.36 8.88 28.82
N VAL A 33 7.64 9.21 28.63
CA VAL A 33 8.49 8.62 27.61
C VAL A 33 9.32 7.48 28.18
N HIS A 34 9.24 6.31 27.58
CA HIS A 34 10.26 5.28 27.69
C HIS A 34 10.95 5.10 26.34
N PHE A 35 12.23 5.46 26.31
CA PHE A 35 13.09 5.20 25.17
C PHE A 35 13.95 3.95 25.42
N ASP A 36 13.81 2.95 24.57
CA ASP A 36 14.49 1.66 24.69
C ASP A 36 16.01 1.83 24.90
N ALA A 37 16.57 1.09 25.86
CA ALA A 37 18.01 1.09 26.14
C ALA A 37 18.86 0.59 24.95
N ASN A 38 18.27 -0.15 24.00
CA ASN A 38 18.92 -0.56 22.75
C ASN A 38 19.05 0.60 21.74
N GLY A 39 18.27 1.68 21.87
CA GLY A 39 18.27 2.83 20.95
C GLY A 39 19.49 3.77 21.07
N GLY A 40 20.47 3.44 21.93
CA GLY A 40 21.68 4.23 22.12
C GLY A 40 21.54 5.37 23.14
N ALA A 41 22.68 5.91 23.58
CA ALA A 41 22.72 7.04 24.51
C ALA A 41 22.53 8.39 23.80
N GLU A 42 23.04 8.52 22.58
CA GLU A 42 22.96 9.75 21.78
C GLU A 42 21.52 10.13 21.45
N ALA A 43 20.75 9.23 20.84
CA ALA A 43 19.34 9.47 20.52
C ALA A 43 18.51 9.78 21.77
N TYR A 44 18.81 9.12 22.89
CA TYR A 44 18.16 9.43 24.17
C TYR A 44 18.52 10.83 24.67
N GLY A 45 19.80 11.22 24.56
CA GLY A 45 20.28 12.55 24.92
C GLY A 45 19.60 13.64 24.09
N GLN A 46 19.40 13.42 22.79
CA GLN A 46 18.65 14.34 21.91
C GLN A 46 17.20 14.53 22.38
N ILE A 47 16.50 13.43 22.69
CA ILE A 47 15.11 13.50 23.18
C ILE A 47 15.03 14.23 24.52
N ARG A 48 15.93 13.90 25.46
CA ARG A 48 16.01 14.56 26.78
C ARG A 48 16.29 16.04 26.64
N ALA A 49 17.29 16.42 25.85
CA ALA A 49 17.64 17.83 25.62
C ALA A 49 16.46 18.64 25.05
N ALA A 50 15.63 18.01 24.21
CA ALA A 50 14.50 18.68 23.58
C ALA A 50 13.23 18.77 24.45
N LEU A 51 13.06 17.87 25.43
CA LEU A 51 11.79 17.69 26.16
C LEU A 51 11.91 17.84 27.69
N ASP A 52 13.11 17.80 28.29
CA ASP A 52 13.28 17.85 29.76
C ASP A 52 12.73 19.12 30.41
N ALA A 53 12.69 20.22 29.66
CA ALA A 53 12.16 21.50 30.14
C ALA A 53 10.62 21.57 30.11
N ASP A 54 9.93 20.66 29.40
CA ASP A 54 8.47 20.66 29.32
C ASP A 54 7.87 20.00 30.56
N PRO A 55 7.13 20.73 31.43
CA PRO A 55 6.54 20.16 32.65
C PRO A 55 5.43 19.13 32.37
N ARG A 56 4.96 19.02 31.12
CA ARG A 56 4.01 17.99 30.67
C ARG A 56 4.70 16.75 30.14
N VAL A 57 6.03 16.70 30.15
CA VAL A 57 6.80 15.52 29.77
C VAL A 57 7.54 14.96 30.99
N THR A 58 7.49 13.65 31.14
CA THR A 58 8.30 12.91 32.11
C THR A 58 8.94 11.70 31.42
N PHE A 59 9.90 11.08 32.08
CA PHE A 59 10.62 9.94 31.56
C PHE A 59 10.57 8.78 32.54
N ALA A 60 10.44 7.58 32.01
CA ALA A 60 10.55 6.37 32.82
C ALA A 60 11.88 6.35 33.58
N ALA A 61 11.82 6.16 34.90
CA ALA A 61 13.00 6.16 35.76
C ALA A 61 14.08 5.15 35.34
N ARG A 62 13.66 4.06 34.67
CA ARG A 62 14.54 3.03 34.13
C ARG A 62 14.26 2.78 32.65
N ARG A 63 15.31 2.89 31.83
CA ARG A 63 15.32 2.37 30.46
C ARG A 63 15.51 0.85 30.48
N HIS A 64 14.70 0.15 29.70
CA HIS A 64 14.74 -1.31 29.57
C HIS A 64 15.15 -1.64 28.13
N ARG A 65 15.96 -2.70 27.96
CA ARG A 65 16.30 -3.24 26.65
C ARG A 65 15.14 -4.09 26.18
N CYS A 66 14.30 -3.59 25.28
CA CYS A 66 13.08 -4.29 24.95
C CYS A 66 13.30 -5.33 23.83
N GLY A 67 12.83 -6.55 24.07
CA GLY A 67 12.71 -7.60 23.06
C GLY A 67 11.25 -7.84 22.70
N TRP A 68 10.98 -8.13 21.43
CA TRP A 68 9.65 -8.53 20.99
C TRP A 68 9.22 -9.83 21.68
N GLY A 69 8.01 -9.83 22.25
CA GLY A 69 7.43 -10.96 22.98
C GLY A 69 8.06 -11.24 24.34
N GLU A 70 8.89 -10.32 24.86
CA GLU A 70 9.55 -10.46 26.17
C GLU A 70 8.90 -9.61 27.25
N TRP A 71 9.11 -10.01 28.51
CA TRP A 71 8.74 -9.26 29.71
C TRP A 71 9.23 -7.80 29.71
N SER A 72 10.35 -7.52 29.04
CA SER A 72 10.92 -6.18 28.97
C SER A 72 9.93 -5.12 28.48
N LEU A 73 8.98 -5.47 27.60
CA LEU A 73 7.93 -4.55 27.13
C LEU A 73 6.94 -4.20 28.24
N VAL A 74 6.53 -5.20 29.03
CA VAL A 74 5.68 -4.98 30.21
C VAL A 74 6.43 -4.17 31.27
N ALA A 75 7.71 -4.49 31.52
CA ALA A 75 8.55 -3.74 32.45
C ALA A 75 8.72 -2.27 32.04
N ALA A 76 8.94 -2.01 30.75
CA ALA A 76 8.98 -0.66 30.19
C ALA A 76 7.65 0.08 30.39
N THR A 77 6.54 -0.59 30.10
CA THR A 77 5.19 -0.05 30.30
C THR A 77 4.95 0.32 31.76
N ILE A 78 5.27 -0.58 32.71
CA ILE A 78 5.14 -0.33 34.15
C ILE A 78 5.98 0.87 34.58
N SER A 79 7.26 0.93 34.16
CA SER A 79 8.15 2.05 34.52
C SER A 79 7.68 3.40 33.97
N ALA A 80 7.14 3.43 32.75
CA ALA A 80 6.59 4.64 32.15
C ALA A 80 5.26 5.04 32.79
N ALA A 81 4.37 4.08 33.05
CA ALA A 81 3.10 4.30 33.74
C ALA A 81 3.30 4.82 35.17
N GLN A 82 4.27 4.28 35.91
CA GLN A 82 4.61 4.78 37.25
C GLN A 82 5.11 6.23 37.20
N ALA A 83 6.03 6.55 36.29
CA ALA A 83 6.51 7.93 36.12
C ALA A 83 5.37 8.89 35.75
N ALA A 84 4.41 8.45 34.93
CA ALA A 84 3.24 9.24 34.57
C ALA A 84 2.32 9.49 35.77
N LEU A 85 2.04 8.46 36.57
CA LEU A 85 1.19 8.56 37.76
C LEU A 85 1.77 9.53 38.80
N GLU A 86 3.09 9.50 38.99
CA GLU A 86 3.83 10.36 39.92
C GLU A 86 3.92 11.81 39.42
N ALA A 87 4.24 12.02 38.15
CA ALA A 87 4.45 13.36 37.60
C ALA A 87 3.14 14.12 37.30
N PHE A 88 2.06 13.41 36.97
CA PHE A 88 0.83 14.02 36.44
C PHE A 88 -0.39 13.71 37.31
N PRO A 89 -0.52 14.31 38.51
CA PRO A 89 -1.61 14.02 39.44
C PRO A 89 -3.00 14.36 38.89
N ARG A 90 -3.09 15.28 37.92
CA ARG A 90 -4.35 15.67 37.26
C ARG A 90 -4.72 14.80 36.06
N ALA A 91 -3.84 13.90 35.61
CA ALA A 91 -4.17 13.00 34.52
C ALA A 91 -5.27 12.02 34.95
N THR A 92 -6.35 12.02 34.17
CA THR A 92 -7.55 11.18 34.39
C THR A 92 -7.46 9.84 33.67
N HIS A 93 -6.82 9.84 32.49
CA HIS A 93 -6.71 8.69 31.59
C HIS A 93 -5.26 8.48 31.20
N PHE A 94 -4.86 7.22 31.07
CA PHE A 94 -3.53 6.81 30.68
C PHE A 94 -3.62 6.02 29.39
N TYR A 95 -3.03 6.56 28.33
CA TYR A 95 -3.17 6.02 26.98
C TYR A 95 -1.86 5.38 26.53
N MET A 96 -1.85 4.06 26.33
CA MET A 96 -0.66 3.35 25.86
C MET A 96 -0.47 3.50 24.36
N MET A 97 0.73 3.95 23.94
CA MET A 97 1.06 4.11 22.54
C MET A 97 2.54 3.87 22.23
N SER A 98 2.86 3.79 20.94
CA SER A 98 4.24 3.74 20.44
C SER A 98 4.55 4.92 19.55
N GLY A 99 5.83 5.12 19.25
CA GLY A 99 6.26 6.12 18.26
C GLY A 99 5.71 5.91 16.84
N ASP A 100 5.11 4.75 16.56
CA ASP A 100 4.45 4.45 15.28
C ASP A 100 2.93 4.75 15.29
N CYS A 101 2.38 5.21 16.42
CA CYS A 101 0.96 5.59 16.53
C CYS A 101 0.77 7.04 16.09
N ILE A 102 -0.32 7.35 15.38
CA ILE A 102 -0.68 8.73 15.01
C ILE A 102 -2.14 9.00 15.40
N PRO A 103 -2.50 10.22 15.84
CA PRO A 103 -3.91 10.54 16.04
C PRO A 103 -4.67 10.54 14.72
N ILE A 104 -5.92 10.12 14.76
CA ILE A 104 -6.87 10.15 13.63
C ILE A 104 -8.15 10.93 13.96
N LYS A 105 -8.17 11.58 15.13
CA LYS A 105 -9.19 12.50 15.64
C LYS A 105 -8.50 13.73 16.20
N SER A 106 -9.26 14.82 16.40
CA SER A 106 -8.77 15.99 17.13
C SER A 106 -8.58 15.67 18.61
N ALA A 107 -7.72 16.43 19.30
CA ALA A 107 -7.56 16.32 20.75
C ALA A 107 -8.87 16.62 21.49
N GLU A 108 -9.62 17.63 21.01
CA GLU A 108 -10.95 17.98 21.53
C GLU A 108 -11.90 16.78 21.47
N TYR A 109 -11.98 16.09 20.32
CA TYR A 109 -12.80 14.88 20.20
C TYR A 109 -12.33 13.77 21.14
N ALA A 110 -11.01 13.57 21.28
CA ALA A 110 -10.47 12.57 22.19
C ALA A 110 -10.86 12.85 23.66
N HIS A 111 -10.77 14.10 24.10
CA HIS A 111 -11.17 14.51 25.45
C HIS A 111 -12.67 14.33 25.66
N GLU A 112 -13.50 14.80 24.73
CA GLU A 112 -14.96 14.63 24.81
C GLU A 112 -15.38 13.15 24.81
N PHE A 113 -14.73 12.33 23.98
CA PHE A 113 -14.99 10.90 23.92
C PHE A 113 -14.73 10.24 25.27
N LEU A 114 -13.59 10.54 25.90
CA LEU A 114 -13.24 9.98 27.21
C LEU A 114 -14.11 10.54 28.35
N ASP A 115 -14.48 11.83 28.30
CA ASP A 115 -15.40 12.42 29.28
C ASP A 115 -16.81 11.81 29.20
N ARG A 116 -17.28 11.44 27.99
CA ARG A 116 -18.58 10.79 27.79
C ARG A 116 -18.57 9.30 28.14
N ASN A 117 -17.41 8.66 28.13
CA ASN A 117 -17.27 7.22 28.33
C ASN A 117 -16.34 6.92 29.51
N ASP A 118 -16.89 6.95 30.73
CA ASP A 118 -16.18 6.59 31.96
C ASP A 118 -15.96 5.07 32.06
N ARG A 119 -15.09 4.53 31.19
CA ARG A 119 -14.73 3.11 31.11
C ARG A 119 -13.24 2.92 30.85
N ASP A 120 -12.75 1.73 31.21
CA ASP A 120 -11.44 1.26 30.81
C ASP A 120 -11.51 0.59 29.43
N PHE A 121 -10.74 1.10 28.48
CA PHE A 121 -10.66 0.57 27.12
C PHE A 121 -9.47 -0.38 27.00
N ILE A 122 -9.73 -1.66 27.19
CA ILE A 122 -8.72 -2.71 27.06
C ILE A 122 -9.37 -3.97 26.49
N GLU A 123 -8.86 -4.41 25.34
CA GLU A 123 -9.29 -5.66 24.73
C GLU A 123 -8.93 -6.82 25.66
N SER A 124 -9.93 -7.58 26.12
CA SER A 124 -9.73 -8.69 27.05
C SER A 124 -10.73 -9.83 26.80
N PHE A 125 -10.19 -10.95 26.31
CA PHE A 125 -10.91 -12.20 26.07
C PHE A 125 -10.31 -13.33 26.91
N ASP A 126 -11.11 -14.34 27.23
CA ASP A 126 -10.59 -15.51 27.94
C ASP A 126 -9.45 -16.15 27.15
N PHE A 127 -8.30 -16.38 27.81
CA PHE A 127 -7.10 -16.88 27.14
C PHE A 127 -7.29 -18.28 26.54
N PHE A 128 -8.06 -19.15 27.20
CA PHE A 128 -8.22 -20.55 26.82
C PHE A 128 -9.42 -20.77 25.90
N ASP A 129 -10.53 -20.08 26.18
CA ASP A 129 -11.81 -20.32 25.51
C ASP A 129 -12.01 -19.43 24.27
N SER A 130 -11.25 -18.34 24.11
CA SER A 130 -11.37 -17.46 22.94
C SER A 130 -10.53 -17.90 21.73
N ASP A 131 -10.97 -17.47 20.55
CA ASP A 131 -10.27 -17.63 19.26
C ASP A 131 -9.32 -16.47 18.92
N TRP A 132 -8.90 -15.70 19.93
CA TRP A 132 -7.98 -14.57 19.72
C TRP A 132 -6.61 -15.05 19.19
N ILE A 133 -6.09 -16.15 19.74
CA ILE A 133 -4.89 -16.83 19.21
C ILE A 133 -5.31 -17.76 18.08
N LYS A 134 -5.17 -17.30 16.83
CA LYS A 134 -5.51 -18.09 15.64
C LYS A 134 -4.41 -19.08 15.22
N THR A 135 -3.15 -18.75 15.49
CA THR A 135 -2.00 -19.54 15.04
C THR A 135 -0.87 -19.57 16.09
N GLY A 136 -0.05 -20.62 16.02
CA GLY A 136 1.10 -20.81 16.91
C GLY A 136 0.74 -21.47 18.24
N ILE A 137 1.65 -21.37 19.21
CA ILE A 137 1.47 -21.94 20.55
C ILE A 137 0.46 -21.13 21.38
N LYS A 138 -0.39 -21.82 22.16
CA LYS A 138 -1.45 -21.23 23.00
C LYS A 138 -1.19 -21.48 24.48
N GLU A 139 -1.48 -22.69 24.98
CA GLU A 139 -1.26 -23.02 26.41
C GLU A 139 0.23 -22.85 26.79
N GLU A 140 1.14 -23.24 25.90
CA GLU A 140 2.60 -23.18 26.12
C GLU A 140 3.11 -21.77 26.37
N ARG A 141 2.42 -20.72 25.92
CA ARG A 141 2.81 -19.32 26.22
C ARG A 141 2.90 -19.07 27.72
N LEU A 142 2.05 -19.76 28.49
CA LEU A 142 1.86 -19.57 29.92
C LEU A 142 2.48 -20.69 30.73
N ILE A 143 2.28 -21.96 30.38
CA ILE A 143 2.68 -23.09 31.24
C ILE A 143 4.18 -23.41 31.18
N TYR A 144 4.89 -22.90 30.17
CA TYR A 144 6.34 -23.04 30.05
C TYR A 144 7.06 -21.71 30.30
N ARG A 145 8.35 -21.80 30.60
CA ARG A 145 9.22 -20.67 30.88
C ARG A 145 9.94 -20.28 29.60
N HIS A 146 9.77 -19.03 29.19
CA HIS A 146 10.34 -18.46 27.98
C HIS A 146 11.44 -17.46 28.36
N VAL A 147 12.70 -17.92 28.31
CA VAL A 147 13.88 -17.09 28.62
C VAL A 147 14.71 -16.74 27.38
N LEU A 148 14.37 -17.35 26.24
CA LEU A 148 15.01 -17.12 24.96
C LEU A 148 14.07 -16.28 24.09
N ASN A 149 14.62 -15.34 23.33
CA ASN A 149 13.83 -14.58 22.37
C ASN A 149 13.57 -15.42 21.11
N GLU A 150 12.31 -15.60 20.72
CA GLU A 150 11.92 -16.39 19.54
C GLU A 150 12.52 -15.83 18.24
N ARG A 151 12.54 -14.50 18.07
CA ARG A 151 13.08 -13.86 16.86
C ARG A 151 14.60 -13.96 16.76
N LYS A 152 15.32 -13.96 17.89
CA LYS A 152 16.79 -14.07 17.90
C LYS A 152 17.28 -15.52 17.86
N HIS A 153 16.58 -16.43 18.54
CA HIS A 153 17.04 -17.80 18.76
C HIS A 153 15.93 -18.83 18.53
N LYS A 154 15.25 -18.74 17.38
CA LYS A 154 14.08 -19.57 17.02
C LYS A 154 14.24 -21.05 17.32
N ARG A 155 15.33 -21.68 16.85
CA ARG A 155 15.58 -23.11 17.08
C ARG A 155 15.66 -23.46 18.57
N LEU A 156 16.43 -22.70 19.34
CA LEU A 156 16.60 -22.93 20.78
C LEU A 156 15.31 -22.64 21.56
N PHE A 157 14.52 -21.65 21.12
CA PHE A 157 13.21 -21.35 21.69
C PHE A 157 12.28 -22.57 21.62
N TYR A 158 12.06 -23.12 20.43
CA TYR A 158 11.18 -24.29 20.27
C TYR A 158 11.77 -25.55 20.92
N LEU A 159 13.10 -25.75 20.86
CA LEU A 159 13.77 -26.85 21.55
C LEU A 159 13.54 -26.77 23.07
N SER A 160 13.60 -25.57 23.66
CA SER A 160 13.35 -25.37 25.09
C SER A 160 11.93 -25.73 25.51
N ILE A 161 10.93 -25.49 24.64
CA ILE A 161 9.55 -25.90 24.87
C ILE A 161 9.44 -27.42 24.84
N GLU A 162 10.08 -28.06 23.86
CA GLU A 162 10.07 -29.51 23.72
C GLU A 162 10.70 -30.21 24.93
N TRP A 163 11.85 -29.73 25.41
CA TRP A 163 12.47 -30.26 26.64
C TRP A 163 11.60 -30.06 27.87
N GLN A 164 11.00 -28.88 28.04
CA GLN A 164 10.07 -28.65 29.16
C GLN A 164 8.85 -29.57 29.10
N ARG A 165 8.37 -29.90 27.89
CA ARG A 165 7.29 -30.88 27.67
C ARG A 165 7.73 -32.29 28.05
N ARG A 166 8.89 -32.75 27.54
CA ARG A 166 9.44 -34.09 27.83
C ARG A 166 9.72 -34.30 29.32
N LEU A 167 10.15 -33.24 30.02
CA LEU A 167 10.47 -33.26 31.44
C LEU A 167 9.27 -32.95 32.36
N GLY A 168 8.07 -32.72 31.80
CA GLY A 168 6.86 -32.44 32.59
C GLY A 168 6.90 -31.12 33.37
N LEU A 169 7.68 -30.13 32.93
CA LEU A 169 7.96 -28.89 33.68
C LEU A 169 6.85 -27.82 33.61
N LYS A 170 5.60 -28.25 33.36
CA LYS A 170 4.42 -27.37 33.32
C LYS A 170 4.27 -26.64 34.65
N ARG A 171 4.20 -25.30 34.63
CA ARG A 171 3.92 -24.49 35.82
C ARG A 171 2.41 -24.22 35.94
N ARG A 172 1.93 -24.13 37.18
CA ARG A 172 0.54 -23.74 37.48
C ARG A 172 0.35 -22.24 37.24
N LEU A 173 -0.86 -21.88 36.81
CA LEU A 173 -1.28 -20.48 36.72
C LEU A 173 -1.37 -19.84 38.13
N PRO A 174 -1.20 -18.52 38.25
CA PRO A 174 -1.38 -17.84 39.54
C PRO A 174 -2.80 -18.08 40.08
N LYS A 175 -2.91 -18.42 41.37
CA LYS A 175 -4.21 -18.70 42.01
C LYS A 175 -5.10 -17.46 41.99
N GLY A 176 -6.39 -17.67 41.70
CA GLY A 176 -7.42 -16.65 41.74
C GLY A 176 -7.45 -15.70 40.53
N LEU A 177 -6.66 -15.97 39.48
CA LEU A 177 -6.68 -15.20 38.24
C LEU A 177 -7.24 -16.02 37.09
N GLN A 178 -8.21 -15.46 36.39
CA GLN A 178 -8.64 -15.92 35.09
C GLN A 178 -7.80 -15.20 34.04
N ILE A 179 -6.96 -15.95 33.32
CA ILE A 179 -6.03 -15.33 32.37
C ILE A 179 -6.79 -14.79 31.16
N GLN A 180 -6.53 -13.53 30.83
CA GLN A 180 -7.10 -12.87 29.66
C GLN A 180 -6.03 -12.61 28.61
N ILE A 181 -6.46 -12.39 27.38
CA ILE A 181 -5.64 -11.98 26.24
C ILE A 181 -6.31 -10.87 25.43
N GLY A 182 -5.50 -10.02 24.81
CA GLY A 182 -5.96 -9.02 23.87
C GLY A 182 -4.82 -8.15 23.37
N SER A 183 -5.15 -7.08 22.65
CA SER A 183 -4.17 -6.12 22.17
C SER A 183 -3.31 -5.51 23.27
N GLN A 184 -2.02 -5.28 22.98
CA GLN A 184 -1.11 -4.51 23.82
C GLN A 184 -1.60 -3.09 24.10
N TRP A 185 -2.40 -2.48 23.21
CA TRP A 185 -2.81 -1.08 23.32
C TRP A 185 -4.10 -0.92 24.12
N TRP A 186 -4.06 -0.05 25.13
CA TRP A 186 -5.18 0.24 26.02
C TRP A 186 -5.24 1.72 26.39
N CYS A 187 -6.40 2.16 26.88
CA CYS A 187 -6.57 3.42 27.58
C CYS A 187 -7.28 3.15 28.91
N LEU A 188 -6.58 3.39 30.02
CA LEU A 188 -7.06 3.06 31.36
C LEU A 188 -7.30 4.33 32.17
N ARG A 189 -8.32 4.32 33.01
CA ARG A 189 -8.59 5.38 33.98
C ARG A 189 -7.53 5.36 35.08
N ARG A 190 -7.29 6.51 35.71
CA ARG A 190 -6.30 6.65 36.80
C ARG A 190 -6.49 5.61 37.89
N GLN A 191 -7.71 5.48 38.42
CA GLN A 191 -8.03 4.55 39.50
C GLN A 191 -7.66 3.10 39.16
N THR A 192 -7.89 2.70 37.91
CA THR A 192 -7.59 1.36 37.40
C THR A 192 -6.09 1.14 37.34
N LEU A 193 -5.34 2.10 36.79
CA LEU A 193 -3.89 1.98 36.71
C LEU A 193 -3.23 1.99 38.10
N GLU A 194 -3.72 2.80 39.04
CA GLU A 194 -3.29 2.80 40.44
C GLU A 194 -3.57 1.46 41.12
N ALA A 195 -4.77 0.89 40.92
CA ALA A 195 -5.12 -0.42 41.44
C ALA A 195 -4.20 -1.52 40.87
N VAL A 196 -3.88 -1.47 39.57
CA VAL A 196 -2.91 -2.36 38.95
C VAL A 196 -1.52 -2.20 39.60
N MET A 197 -1.04 -0.98 39.80
CA MET A 197 0.27 -0.72 40.44
C MET A 197 0.32 -1.24 41.88
N ALA A 198 -0.74 -1.01 42.66
CA ALA A 198 -0.86 -1.52 44.02
C ALA A 198 -0.93 -3.06 44.04
N PHE A 199 -1.65 -3.67 43.11
CA PHE A 199 -1.75 -5.11 42.99
C PHE A 199 -0.40 -5.76 42.68
N ILE A 200 0.37 -5.23 41.71
CA ILE A 200 1.67 -5.82 41.34
C ILE A 200 2.75 -5.59 42.40
N ALA A 201 2.58 -4.58 43.26
CA ALA A 201 3.41 -4.40 44.45
C ALA A 201 3.12 -5.50 45.49
N LYS A 202 1.84 -5.83 45.71
CA LYS A 202 1.39 -6.86 46.67
C LYS A 202 1.61 -8.30 46.17
N ARG A 203 1.26 -8.60 44.92
CA ARG A 203 1.29 -9.95 44.32
C ARG A 203 2.51 -10.16 43.43
N ARG A 204 3.69 -10.19 44.05
CA ARG A 204 4.98 -10.39 43.35
C ARG A 204 5.09 -11.74 42.65
N ASP A 205 4.30 -12.73 43.06
CA ASP A 205 4.17 -14.03 42.39
C ASP A 205 3.61 -13.89 40.98
N VAL A 206 2.64 -13.00 40.76
CA VAL A 206 2.03 -12.74 39.45
C VAL A 206 3.03 -12.08 38.51
N VAL A 207 3.78 -11.08 39.00
CA VAL A 207 4.86 -10.44 38.22
C VAL A 207 5.91 -11.47 37.82
N ARG A 208 6.35 -12.33 38.75
CA ARG A 208 7.32 -13.40 38.47
C ARG A 208 6.80 -14.41 37.46
N PHE A 209 5.49 -14.68 37.48
CA PHE A 209 4.85 -15.55 36.50
C PHE A 209 4.91 -14.92 35.10
N PHE A 210 4.36 -13.73 34.90
CA PHE A 210 4.35 -13.12 33.56
C PHE A 210 5.73 -12.76 33.04
N ALA A 211 6.71 -12.53 33.93
CA ALA A 211 8.10 -12.28 33.55
C ALA A 211 8.79 -13.44 32.80
N ARG A 212 8.20 -14.64 32.83
CA ARG A 212 8.68 -15.81 32.10
C ARG A 212 7.64 -16.37 31.11
N SER A 213 6.57 -15.63 30.85
CA SER A 213 5.59 -15.96 29.82
C SER A 213 6.03 -15.41 28.46
N TRP A 214 5.53 -15.99 27.38
CA TRP A 214 5.75 -15.47 26.02
C TRP A 214 4.65 -14.49 25.64
N ILE A 215 5.04 -13.34 25.07
CA ILE A 215 4.17 -12.21 24.71
C ILE A 215 3.28 -11.78 25.90
N PRO A 216 3.89 -11.45 27.06
CA PRO A 216 3.12 -11.05 28.24
C PRO A 216 2.47 -9.66 28.07
N ASP A 217 2.89 -8.85 27.11
CA ASP A 217 2.32 -7.54 26.77
C ASP A 217 0.87 -7.62 26.25
N GLU A 218 0.44 -8.78 25.76
CA GLU A 218 -0.93 -9.06 25.32
C GLU A 218 -1.77 -9.79 26.38
N THR A 219 -1.20 -10.13 27.54
CA THR A 219 -1.92 -10.91 28.58
C THR A 219 -1.86 -10.31 29.98
N PHE A 220 -0.80 -9.56 30.31
CA PHE A 220 -0.55 -9.06 31.66
C PHE A 220 -1.60 -8.04 32.10
N PHE A 221 -1.71 -6.90 31.41
CA PHE A 221 -2.65 -5.84 31.77
C PHE A 221 -4.10 -6.30 31.61
N GLN A 222 -4.37 -7.10 30.58
CA GLN A 222 -5.68 -7.67 30.28
C GLN A 222 -6.18 -8.53 31.45
N THR A 223 -5.30 -9.41 31.96
CA THR A 223 -5.61 -10.26 33.11
C THR A 223 -5.83 -9.43 34.38
N LEU A 224 -4.97 -8.44 34.63
CA LEU A 224 -5.04 -7.64 35.86
C LEU A 224 -6.24 -6.72 35.88
N VAL A 225 -6.52 -5.99 34.79
CA VAL A 225 -7.67 -5.09 34.72
C VAL A 225 -8.96 -5.88 34.87
N ARG A 226 -9.13 -6.99 34.16
CA ARG A 226 -10.32 -7.84 34.27
C ARG A 226 -10.50 -8.48 35.65
N HIS A 227 -9.42 -8.64 36.41
CA HIS A 227 -9.47 -9.14 37.78
C HIS A 227 -9.83 -8.05 38.81
N LEU A 228 -9.44 -6.81 38.55
CA LEU A 228 -9.52 -5.70 39.50
C LEU A 228 -10.73 -4.80 39.29
N VAL A 229 -11.26 -4.75 38.07
CA VAL A 229 -12.31 -3.81 37.66
C VAL A 229 -13.57 -4.58 37.27
N PRO A 230 -14.76 -4.12 37.70
CA PRO A 230 -16.05 -4.68 37.27
C PRO A 230 -16.19 -4.71 35.74
N GLY A 231 -16.85 -5.75 35.23
CA GLY A 231 -16.95 -5.97 33.78
C GLY A 231 -17.73 -4.90 33.02
N ASP A 232 -18.69 -4.23 33.67
CA ASP A 232 -19.49 -3.13 33.13
C ASP A 232 -18.73 -1.79 33.05
N GLU A 233 -17.61 -1.68 33.75
CA GLU A 233 -16.67 -0.58 33.67
C GLU A 233 -15.55 -0.82 32.63
N ILE A 234 -15.56 -1.97 31.94
CA ILE A 234 -14.58 -2.31 30.91
C ILE A 234 -15.25 -2.36 29.54
N GLU A 235 -14.73 -1.57 28.61
CA GLU A 235 -15.05 -1.71 27.21
C GLU A 235 -13.97 -2.56 26.54
N SER A 236 -14.34 -3.78 26.09
CA SER A 236 -13.38 -4.76 25.55
C SER A 236 -12.95 -4.45 24.11
N ARG A 237 -12.26 -3.33 23.92
CA ARG A 237 -11.67 -2.87 22.67
C ARG A 237 -10.46 -1.99 22.92
N THR A 238 -9.69 -1.71 21.87
CA THR A 238 -8.67 -0.66 21.88
C THR A 238 -9.26 0.67 21.38
N LEU A 239 -8.58 1.77 21.69
CA LEU A 239 -8.80 3.07 21.03
C LEU A 239 -7.78 3.35 19.91
N THR A 240 -6.87 2.40 19.65
CA THR A 240 -5.89 2.46 18.56
C THR A 240 -6.30 1.50 17.43
N PHE A 241 -6.65 2.05 16.27
CA PHE A 241 -6.98 1.28 15.07
C PHE A 241 -5.76 0.53 14.54
N LEU A 242 -5.93 -0.77 14.40
CA LEU A 242 -4.91 -1.69 13.89
C LEU A 242 -5.57 -2.62 12.88
N MET A 243 -4.84 -2.90 11.81
CA MET A 243 -5.18 -3.95 10.86
C MET A 243 -4.01 -4.91 10.73
N PHE A 244 -4.34 -6.17 10.50
CA PHE A 244 -3.37 -7.23 10.24
C PHE A 244 -3.69 -7.87 8.90
N THR A 245 -2.66 -8.26 8.17
CA THR A 245 -2.81 -9.14 7.02
C THR A 245 -3.25 -10.52 7.48
N ASP A 246 -3.73 -11.36 6.56
CA ASP A 246 -4.09 -12.75 6.85
C ASP A 246 -2.92 -13.58 7.38
N TYR A 247 -1.69 -13.12 7.17
CA TYR A 247 -0.46 -13.73 7.69
C TYR A 247 -0.08 -13.22 9.09
N GLY A 248 -0.92 -12.40 9.72
CA GLY A 248 -0.70 -11.84 11.06
C GLY A 248 0.33 -10.69 11.09
N MET A 249 0.64 -10.08 9.95
CA MET A 249 1.55 -8.94 9.89
C MET A 249 0.77 -7.62 10.01
N PRO A 250 1.21 -6.63 10.81
CA PRO A 250 0.56 -5.33 10.86
C PRO A 250 0.54 -4.65 9.49
N VAL A 251 -0.60 -4.06 9.12
CA VAL A 251 -0.74 -3.25 7.90
C VAL A 251 -0.12 -1.86 8.13
N THR A 252 0.55 -1.34 7.10
CA THR A 252 1.11 0.01 7.08
C THR A 252 0.22 0.94 6.26
N PHE A 253 -0.12 2.12 6.80
CA PHE A 253 -0.92 3.14 6.14
C PHE A 253 -0.04 4.16 5.38
N TYR A 254 -0.55 4.70 4.27
CA TYR A 254 0.12 5.58 3.31
C TYR A 254 -0.76 6.81 3.02
N ASN A 255 -0.27 7.75 2.19
CA ASN A 255 -0.91 9.05 1.93
C ASN A 255 -2.38 8.97 1.49
N ASP A 256 -2.76 7.90 0.79
CA ASP A 256 -4.11 7.64 0.28
C ASP A 256 -5.10 7.13 1.35
N HIS A 257 -4.66 6.86 2.58
CA HIS A 257 -5.51 6.32 3.64
C HIS A 257 -6.12 7.36 4.59
N TYR A 258 -6.02 8.67 4.31
CA TYR A 258 -6.54 9.70 5.21
C TYR A 258 -8.04 9.52 5.53
N ASP A 259 -8.90 9.49 4.51
CA ASP A 259 -10.36 9.41 4.71
C ASP A 259 -10.77 8.08 5.35
N LEU A 260 -10.10 6.99 4.97
CA LEU A 260 -10.27 5.68 5.61
C LEU A 260 -10.06 5.79 7.12
N LEU A 261 -8.96 6.42 7.55
CA LEU A 261 -8.61 6.53 8.96
C LEU A 261 -9.60 7.41 9.72
N LEU A 262 -10.02 8.54 9.14
CA LEU A 262 -11.00 9.45 9.77
C LEU A 262 -12.38 8.81 9.90
N ALA A 263 -12.74 7.86 9.04
CA ALA A 263 -14.02 7.15 9.12
C ALA A 263 -14.05 6.07 10.22
N GLN A 264 -12.92 5.75 10.86
CA GLN A 264 -12.87 4.72 11.91
C GLN A 264 -13.29 5.28 13.27
N ASP A 265 -13.95 4.44 14.06
CA ASP A 265 -14.32 4.74 15.45
C ASP A 265 -13.11 4.50 16.37
N PHE A 266 -12.00 5.21 16.19
CA PHE A 266 -10.79 5.07 17.02
C PHE A 266 -10.15 6.45 17.18
N LEU A 267 -9.33 6.63 18.22
CA LEU A 267 -8.64 7.90 18.48
C LEU A 267 -7.28 7.97 17.76
N PHE A 268 -6.59 6.84 17.68
CA PHE A 268 -5.29 6.70 17.04
C PHE A 268 -5.30 5.59 16.00
N ALA A 269 -4.32 5.58 15.11
CA ALA A 269 -4.06 4.46 14.21
C ALA A 269 -2.60 4.03 14.26
N ARG A 270 -2.37 2.74 13.97
CA ARG A 270 -1.05 2.14 13.87
C ARG A 270 -1.04 1.06 12.77
N LYS A 271 -0.08 1.05 11.83
CA LYS A 271 1.16 1.84 11.73
C LYS A 271 1.16 2.72 10.48
N VAL A 272 1.61 3.96 10.58
CA VAL A 272 1.79 4.83 9.40
C VAL A 272 3.22 4.70 8.86
N SER A 273 3.37 4.68 7.53
CA SER A 273 4.69 4.59 6.88
C SER A 273 5.56 5.81 7.22
N PRO A 274 6.87 5.62 7.45
CA PRO A 274 7.81 6.74 7.55
C PRO A 274 7.69 7.75 6.40
N GLU A 275 7.46 7.26 5.18
CA GLU A 275 7.39 7.98 3.92
C GLU A 275 6.04 8.67 3.67
N ALA A 276 5.02 8.40 4.48
CA ALA A 276 3.69 8.99 4.34
C ALA A 276 3.64 10.42 4.93
N GLN A 277 4.46 11.32 4.37
CA GLN A 277 4.67 12.68 4.92
C GLN A 277 3.39 13.51 4.87
N ASP A 278 2.64 13.48 3.76
CA ASP A 278 1.37 14.21 3.60
C ASP A 278 0.32 13.72 4.61
N LEU A 279 0.15 12.40 4.76
CA LEU A 279 -0.76 11.86 5.77
C LEU A 279 -0.40 12.32 7.18
N LYS A 280 0.90 12.28 7.53
CA LYS A 280 1.37 12.68 8.86
C LYS A 280 1.18 14.17 9.13
N ALA A 281 1.36 15.01 8.12
CA ALA A 281 1.12 16.45 8.21
C ALA A 281 -0.37 16.72 8.43
N ARG A 282 -1.25 16.20 7.56
CA ARG A 282 -2.70 16.37 7.64
C ARG A 282 -3.30 15.87 8.96
N LEU A 283 -2.85 14.71 9.44
CA LEU A 283 -3.28 14.18 10.74
C LEU A 283 -2.71 14.97 11.93
N GLY A 284 -1.56 15.62 11.74
CA GLY A 284 -1.00 16.55 12.72
C GLY A 284 -1.83 17.79 12.88
N ASP A 285 -2.20 18.41 11.76
CA ASP A 285 -3.05 19.59 11.73
C ASP A 285 -4.45 19.27 12.30
N LEU A 286 -5.01 18.10 11.94
CA LEU A 286 -6.26 17.59 12.48
C LEU A 286 -6.25 17.46 14.00
N TYR A 287 -5.14 16.98 14.60
CA TYR A 287 -5.07 16.81 16.05
C TYR A 287 -5.20 18.14 16.80
N ALA A 288 -4.68 19.23 16.22
CA ALA A 288 -4.74 20.58 16.77
C ALA A 288 -6.03 21.33 16.42
N ALA A 289 -6.82 20.83 15.47
CA ALA A 289 -8.06 21.46 15.03
C ALA A 289 -9.17 21.39 16.11
N LYS A 290 -10.11 22.33 16.04
CA LYS A 290 -11.27 22.44 16.93
C LYS A 290 -12.56 22.54 16.13
N GLY A 291 -13.66 22.03 16.66
CA GLY A 291 -14.97 22.02 16.02
C GLY A 291 -15.11 21.02 14.88
N GLU A 292 -14.21 20.03 14.82
CA GLU A 292 -14.22 18.99 13.78
C GLU A 292 -15.32 17.95 14.06
N SER A 293 -16.11 17.63 13.04
CA SER A 293 -17.12 16.57 13.09
C SER A 293 -16.67 15.37 12.26
N PHE A 294 -16.76 14.16 12.84
CA PHE A 294 -16.34 12.93 12.18
C PHE A 294 -17.54 12.07 11.78
N ALA A 295 -17.64 11.74 10.49
CA ALA A 295 -18.59 10.74 9.99
C ALA A 295 -18.00 9.33 10.20
N ILE A 296 -18.44 8.64 11.24
CA ILE A 296 -17.93 7.32 11.63
C ILE A 296 -18.70 6.22 10.88
N SER A 297 -18.03 5.51 9.98
CA SER A 297 -18.57 4.29 9.35
C SER A 297 -18.02 3.01 9.99
N ASN A 298 -16.79 3.05 10.50
CA ASN A 298 -16.08 1.91 11.09
C ASN A 298 -15.91 0.69 10.15
N GLU A 299 -15.92 0.93 8.83
CA GLU A 299 -15.88 -0.12 7.80
C GLU A 299 -14.46 -0.53 7.38
N GLY A 300 -13.41 0.06 7.97
CA GLY A 300 -12.06 -0.05 7.43
C GLY A 300 -11.53 -1.47 7.38
N ARG A 301 -11.85 -2.30 8.40
CA ARG A 301 -11.48 -3.73 8.41
C ARG A 301 -12.20 -4.52 7.31
N SER A 302 -13.49 -4.26 7.13
CA SER A 302 -14.32 -4.94 6.11
C SER A 302 -13.90 -4.56 4.70
N LEU A 303 -13.64 -3.26 4.47
CA LEU A 303 -13.13 -2.75 3.20
C LEU A 303 -11.75 -3.34 2.88
N TYR A 304 -10.84 -3.39 3.86
CA TYR A 304 -9.54 -4.02 3.67
C TYR A 304 -9.68 -5.51 3.31
N ALA A 305 -10.50 -6.27 4.04
CA ALA A 305 -10.74 -7.68 3.75
C ALA A 305 -11.32 -7.89 2.34
N PHE A 306 -12.26 -7.03 1.94
CA PHE A 306 -12.83 -7.05 0.59
C PHE A 306 -11.76 -6.75 -0.47
N LEU A 307 -11.01 -5.66 -0.34
CA LEU A 307 -9.99 -5.25 -1.30
C LEU A 307 -8.85 -6.28 -1.40
N ALA A 308 -8.39 -6.82 -0.27
CA ALA A 308 -7.38 -7.87 -0.23
C ALA A 308 -7.87 -9.16 -0.88
N GLY A 309 -9.12 -9.56 -0.61
CA GLY A 309 -9.76 -10.71 -1.24
C GLY A 309 -9.90 -10.55 -2.75
N ARG A 310 -10.33 -9.37 -3.22
CA ARG A 310 -10.45 -9.07 -4.64
C ARG A 310 -9.10 -9.03 -5.35
N GLY A 311 -8.07 -8.45 -4.72
CA GLY A 311 -6.71 -8.42 -5.25
C GLY A 311 -6.12 -9.82 -5.49
N ARG A 312 -6.53 -10.84 -4.72
CA ARG A 312 -6.10 -12.24 -4.91
C ARG A 312 -6.69 -12.91 -6.15
N ILE A 313 -7.91 -12.53 -6.53
CA ILE A 313 -8.57 -13.02 -7.74
C ILE A 313 -8.29 -12.11 -8.95
N GLY A 314 -7.26 -11.26 -8.87
CA GLY A 314 -6.84 -10.38 -9.96
C GLY A 314 -7.68 -9.10 -10.13
N HIS A 315 -8.77 -8.94 -9.37
CA HIS A 315 -9.63 -7.75 -9.42
C HIS A 315 -9.11 -6.67 -8.47
N ARG A 316 -8.69 -5.52 -8.99
CA ARG A 316 -8.21 -4.38 -8.19
C ARG A 316 -9.15 -3.20 -8.37
N PHE A 317 -9.55 -2.60 -7.25
CA PHE A 317 -10.54 -1.51 -7.20
C PHE A 317 -9.90 -0.13 -6.94
N ALA A 318 -8.63 -0.09 -6.56
CA ALA A 318 -7.87 1.14 -6.37
C ALA A 318 -6.73 1.21 -7.40
N PRO A 319 -6.61 2.33 -8.15
CA PRO A 319 -5.44 2.58 -8.97
C PRO A 319 -4.20 2.69 -8.08
N ARG A 320 -3.04 2.26 -8.57
CA ARG A 320 -1.75 2.45 -7.88
C ARG A 320 -1.45 3.94 -7.71
N PHE A 321 -0.65 4.32 -6.71
CA PHE A 321 -0.31 5.73 -6.52
C PHE A 321 0.39 6.37 -7.73
N TRP A 322 1.12 5.58 -8.54
CA TRP A 322 1.70 6.04 -9.81
C TRP A 322 0.72 6.02 -11.00
N GLU A 323 -0.46 5.42 -10.85
CA GLU A 323 -1.54 5.49 -11.83
C GLU A 323 -2.33 6.81 -11.69
N ASN A 324 -2.34 7.45 -10.50
CA ASN A 324 -2.93 8.77 -10.31
C ASN A 324 -2.21 9.88 -11.09
N GLU A 325 -0.92 9.68 -11.43
CA GLU A 325 -0.13 10.63 -12.23
C GLU A 325 0.06 10.18 -13.70
N ALA A 326 -0.58 9.09 -14.14
CA ALA A 326 -0.28 8.46 -15.43
C ALA A 326 -1.33 8.72 -16.52
N SER A 327 -2.19 9.73 -16.42
CA SER A 327 -3.05 10.09 -17.57
C SER A 327 -2.28 10.94 -18.58
N LEU A 328 -2.56 10.77 -19.88
CA LEU A 328 -2.05 11.65 -20.93
C LEU A 328 -2.64 13.07 -20.80
N GLY A 329 -3.79 13.21 -20.13
CA GLY A 329 -4.51 14.47 -19.94
C GLY A 329 -5.64 14.66 -20.95
N ARG A 330 -6.64 15.49 -20.61
CA ARG A 330 -7.79 15.76 -21.49
C ARG A 330 -7.44 16.61 -22.71
N ASP A 331 -6.33 17.35 -22.64
CA ASP A 331 -5.92 18.33 -23.65
C ASP A 331 -5.03 17.72 -24.75
N ARG A 332 -4.89 16.38 -24.79
CA ARG A 332 -4.06 15.67 -25.76
C ARG A 332 -4.87 14.71 -26.63
N GLU A 333 -4.45 14.57 -27.88
CA GLU A 333 -5.02 13.64 -28.86
C GLU A 333 -3.95 12.65 -29.34
N LEU A 334 -4.23 11.35 -29.16
CA LEU A 334 -3.38 10.26 -29.62
C LEU A 334 -4.00 9.57 -30.84
N LEU A 335 -3.26 9.60 -31.95
CA LEU A 335 -3.61 8.95 -33.20
C LEU A 335 -2.82 7.64 -33.31
N ILE A 336 -3.50 6.50 -33.42
CA ILE A 336 -2.85 5.18 -33.44
C ILE A 336 -3.09 4.50 -34.79
N VAL A 337 -2.01 4.22 -35.52
CA VAL A 337 -2.01 3.40 -36.74
C VAL A 337 -1.74 1.94 -36.36
N ILE A 338 -2.67 1.05 -36.66
CA ILE A 338 -2.57 -0.38 -36.34
C ILE A 338 -2.34 -1.15 -37.64
N CYS A 339 -1.19 -1.83 -37.75
CA CYS A 339 -0.87 -2.61 -38.96
C CYS A 339 0.15 -3.71 -38.65
N LYS A 340 -0.07 -4.91 -39.22
CA LYS A 340 0.89 -6.02 -39.15
C LYS A 340 2.06 -5.85 -40.13
N LYS A 341 1.81 -5.30 -41.32
CA LYS A 341 2.88 -4.93 -42.27
C LYS A 341 3.53 -3.62 -41.82
N TRP A 342 4.48 -3.70 -40.89
CA TRP A 342 5.09 -2.51 -40.27
C TRP A 342 5.67 -1.52 -41.28
N HIS A 343 6.19 -2.02 -42.41
CA HIS A 343 6.73 -1.19 -43.47
C HIS A 343 5.64 -0.38 -44.22
N VAL A 344 4.41 -0.90 -44.34
CA VAL A 344 3.23 -0.19 -44.88
C VAL A 344 2.86 0.97 -43.96
N ALA A 345 2.68 0.70 -42.67
CA ALA A 345 2.37 1.75 -41.69
C ALA A 345 3.45 2.83 -41.66
N LYS A 346 4.73 2.45 -41.63
CA LYS A 346 5.85 3.42 -41.67
C LYS A 346 5.89 4.26 -42.95
N ARG A 347 5.49 3.71 -44.10
CA ARG A 347 5.37 4.50 -45.35
C ARG A 347 4.25 5.54 -45.22
N LEU A 348 3.10 5.15 -44.68
CA LEU A 348 1.99 6.06 -44.43
C LEU A 348 2.37 7.15 -43.43
N THR A 349 2.91 6.78 -42.26
CA THR A 349 3.25 7.74 -41.21
C THR A 349 4.37 8.69 -41.62
N ARG A 350 5.37 8.24 -42.39
CA ARG A 350 6.37 9.13 -43.01
C ARG A 350 5.75 10.11 -43.99
N ARG A 351 4.70 9.73 -44.72
CA ARG A 351 3.99 10.65 -45.61
C ARG A 351 3.14 11.64 -44.80
N ILE A 352 2.49 11.19 -43.73
CA ILE A 352 1.76 12.05 -42.78
C ILE A 352 2.69 13.13 -42.22
N ALA A 353 3.88 12.76 -41.71
CA ALA A 353 4.85 13.70 -41.17
C ALA A 353 5.38 14.73 -42.20
N ARG A 354 5.24 14.46 -43.51
CA ARG A 354 5.68 15.39 -44.57
C ARG A 354 4.57 16.34 -45.03
N LEU A 355 3.33 15.91 -44.94
CA LEU A 355 2.16 16.66 -45.44
C LEU A 355 1.37 17.34 -44.31
N THR A 356 1.72 17.08 -43.06
CA THR A 356 1.08 17.63 -41.87
C THR A 356 2.14 17.98 -40.83
N ASP A 357 1.78 18.83 -39.86
CA ASP A 357 2.64 19.18 -38.72
C ASP A 357 2.57 18.15 -37.57
N LEU A 358 1.98 16.98 -37.81
CA LEU A 358 1.81 15.94 -36.80
C LEU A 358 3.15 15.27 -36.47
N GLN A 359 3.43 15.16 -35.18
CA GLN A 359 4.58 14.41 -34.70
C GLN A 359 4.31 12.91 -34.80
N VAL A 360 5.24 12.20 -35.43
CA VAL A 360 5.13 10.76 -35.70
C VAL A 360 6.23 10.04 -34.94
N VAL A 361 5.83 9.06 -34.12
CA VAL A 361 6.73 8.17 -33.42
C VAL A 361 6.28 6.75 -33.72
N ASP A 362 6.88 6.09 -34.73
CA ASP A 362 6.47 4.80 -35.35
C ASP A 362 6.14 3.66 -34.34
N TYR A 363 6.80 2.50 -34.40
CA TYR A 363 6.50 1.34 -33.55
C TYR A 363 7.21 1.46 -32.20
N VAL A 364 6.89 2.50 -31.44
CA VAL A 364 7.61 2.89 -30.20
C VAL A 364 7.66 1.78 -29.15
N PHE A 365 6.63 0.93 -29.10
CA PHE A 365 6.52 -0.19 -28.15
C PHE A 365 6.97 -1.54 -28.72
N HIS A 366 7.35 -1.61 -30.00
CA HIS A 366 7.69 -2.87 -30.67
C HIS A 366 9.09 -2.89 -31.28
N GLU A 367 9.69 -1.72 -31.56
CA GLU A 367 10.98 -1.62 -32.22
C GLU A 367 12.05 -0.99 -31.30
N GLU A 368 13.07 -1.76 -30.94
CA GLU A 368 14.19 -1.26 -30.12
C GLU A 368 14.90 -0.07 -30.76
N GLY A 369 15.09 -0.11 -32.08
CA GLY A 369 15.75 0.92 -32.89
C GLY A 369 14.92 2.17 -33.18
N ALA A 370 13.74 2.34 -32.57
CA ALA A 370 12.98 3.58 -32.69
C ALA A 370 13.83 4.78 -32.23
N LYS A 371 13.98 5.79 -33.09
CA LYS A 371 14.73 7.02 -32.78
C LYS A 371 13.94 7.86 -31.79
N LEU A 372 14.17 7.64 -30.50
CA LEU A 372 13.54 8.38 -29.41
C LEU A 372 14.54 9.36 -28.80
N PRO A 373 14.08 10.53 -28.33
CA PRO A 373 14.92 11.47 -27.59
C PRO A 373 15.40 10.87 -26.28
N ASP A 374 16.38 11.50 -25.63
CA ASP A 374 16.78 11.07 -24.29
C ASP A 374 15.70 11.46 -23.27
N LEU A 375 15.03 10.45 -22.71
CA LEU A 375 13.92 10.57 -21.78
C LEU A 375 14.27 9.93 -20.43
N GLY A 376 15.49 10.15 -19.95
CA GLY A 376 15.92 9.70 -18.63
C GLY A 376 16.01 8.17 -18.49
N GLY A 377 16.28 7.48 -19.61
CA GLY A 377 16.48 6.04 -19.65
C GLY A 377 15.20 5.19 -19.71
N ILE A 378 14.00 5.78 -19.71
CA ILE A 378 12.74 5.04 -19.92
C ILE A 378 12.65 4.48 -21.36
N GLN A 379 13.22 5.21 -22.32
CA GLN A 379 13.29 4.83 -23.73
C GLN A 379 14.29 3.70 -24.03
N SER A 380 15.09 3.28 -23.04
CA SER A 380 16.25 2.39 -23.27
C SER A 380 15.92 0.94 -23.66
N SER A 381 14.75 0.41 -23.32
CA SER A 381 14.35 -0.95 -23.70
C SER A 381 12.84 -1.09 -23.88
N LEU A 382 12.40 -2.03 -24.73
CA LEU A 382 10.96 -2.30 -24.95
C LEU A 382 10.25 -2.65 -23.65
N ALA A 383 10.89 -3.44 -22.78
CA ALA A 383 10.32 -3.79 -21.48
C ALA A 383 10.06 -2.56 -20.59
N LYS A 384 10.97 -1.58 -20.60
CA LYS A 384 10.79 -0.32 -19.85
C LYS A 384 9.74 0.57 -20.50
N ARG A 385 9.76 0.71 -21.84
CA ARG A 385 8.76 1.45 -22.60
C ARG A 385 7.35 0.91 -22.33
N ALA A 386 7.16 -0.40 -22.43
CA ALA A 386 5.87 -1.05 -22.16
C ALA A 386 5.45 -0.95 -20.69
N ARG A 387 6.39 -1.01 -19.74
CA ARG A 387 6.10 -0.86 -18.30
C ARG A 387 5.66 0.57 -17.94
N HIS A 388 6.26 1.57 -18.58
CA HIS A 388 6.06 2.99 -18.30
C HIS A 388 5.36 3.72 -19.48
N ARG A 389 4.47 3.02 -20.19
CA ARG A 389 3.90 3.45 -21.49
C ARG A 389 3.29 4.85 -21.48
N ARG A 390 2.51 5.20 -20.46
CA ARG A 390 1.85 6.52 -20.37
C ARG A 390 2.81 7.64 -20.00
N SER A 391 3.76 7.38 -19.09
CA SER A 391 4.83 8.32 -18.75
C SER A 391 5.74 8.59 -19.94
N LEU A 392 6.10 7.55 -20.69
CA LEU A 392 6.88 7.68 -21.93
C LEU A 392 6.14 8.59 -22.94
N MET A 393 4.86 8.32 -23.18
CA MET A 393 4.06 9.14 -24.09
C MET A 393 3.95 10.60 -23.62
N ARG A 394 3.72 10.85 -22.33
CA ARG A 394 3.72 12.21 -21.78
C ARG A 394 5.04 12.94 -22.02
N MET A 395 6.16 12.27 -21.77
CA MET A 395 7.48 12.86 -21.99
C MET A 395 7.75 13.12 -23.47
N LEU A 396 7.22 12.29 -24.38
CA LEU A 396 7.29 12.57 -25.82
C LEU A 396 6.45 13.80 -26.19
N TYR A 397 5.23 13.94 -25.66
CA TYR A 397 4.41 15.12 -25.86
C TYR A 397 5.10 16.41 -25.36
N GLU A 398 5.73 16.35 -24.19
CA GLU A 398 6.49 17.47 -23.62
C GLU A 398 7.75 17.79 -24.43
N TYR A 399 8.49 16.75 -24.85
CA TYR A 399 9.73 16.92 -25.62
C TYR A 399 9.48 17.55 -26.99
N TYR A 400 8.45 17.08 -27.70
CA TYR A 400 8.11 17.60 -29.03
C TYR A 400 7.21 18.85 -29.00
N ASP A 401 6.86 19.33 -27.80
CA ASP A 401 5.95 20.46 -27.58
C ASP A 401 4.67 20.37 -28.44
N THR A 402 3.98 19.22 -28.34
CA THR A 402 2.77 18.94 -29.12
C THR A 402 1.64 18.46 -28.22
N SER A 403 0.40 18.69 -28.66
CA SER A 403 -0.81 18.10 -28.09
C SER A 403 -1.39 16.97 -28.95
N ARG A 404 -0.86 16.76 -30.17
CA ARG A 404 -1.32 15.73 -31.12
C ARG A 404 -0.14 14.89 -31.61
N MET A 405 -0.26 13.57 -31.52
CA MET A 405 0.82 12.66 -31.90
C MET A 405 0.30 11.39 -32.56
N VAL A 406 1.03 10.90 -33.55
CA VAL A 406 0.78 9.64 -34.25
C VAL A 406 1.78 8.58 -33.78
N ILE A 407 1.28 7.41 -33.39
CA ILE A 407 2.10 6.22 -33.13
C ILE A 407 1.62 5.03 -33.95
N CYS A 408 2.50 4.03 -34.12
CA CYS A 408 2.14 2.75 -34.71
C CYS A 408 2.11 1.64 -33.66
N LEU A 409 1.12 0.74 -33.73
CA LEU A 409 1.05 -0.46 -32.90
C LEU A 409 0.84 -1.71 -33.75
N ASP A 410 1.42 -2.83 -33.31
CA ASP A 410 1.10 -4.15 -33.86
C ASP A 410 -0.29 -4.60 -33.39
N PRO A 411 -1.14 -5.18 -34.26
CA PRO A 411 -2.47 -5.67 -33.89
C PRO A 411 -2.45 -6.74 -32.78
N GLY A 412 -1.34 -7.48 -32.62
CA GLY A 412 -1.17 -8.43 -31.51
C GLY A 412 -1.08 -7.76 -30.13
N SER A 413 -0.97 -6.42 -30.06
CA SER A 413 -0.89 -5.65 -28.82
C SER A 413 -2.22 -4.99 -28.44
N LEU A 414 -3.32 -5.74 -28.50
CA LEU A 414 -4.66 -5.26 -28.11
C LEU A 414 -4.67 -4.60 -26.71
N ASP A 415 -3.95 -5.16 -25.75
CA ASP A 415 -3.83 -4.61 -24.39
C ASP A 415 -3.27 -3.18 -24.36
N LEU A 416 -2.34 -2.84 -25.28
CA LEU A 416 -1.81 -1.48 -25.40
C LEU A 416 -2.86 -0.54 -26.00
N VAL A 417 -3.59 -1.01 -27.02
CA VAL A 417 -4.66 -0.22 -27.66
C VAL A 417 -5.76 0.09 -26.64
N GLN A 418 -6.20 -0.92 -25.87
CA GLN A 418 -7.19 -0.76 -24.81
C GLN A 418 -6.71 0.17 -23.70
N ASP A 419 -5.45 0.06 -23.28
CA ASP A 419 -4.88 0.94 -22.27
C ASP A 419 -4.97 2.42 -22.69
N PHE A 420 -4.55 2.75 -23.91
CA PHE A 420 -4.61 4.13 -24.41
C PHE A 420 -6.06 4.61 -24.61
N CYS A 421 -6.94 3.76 -25.13
CA CYS A 421 -8.36 4.10 -25.30
C CYS A 421 -9.10 4.27 -23.96
N SER A 422 -8.60 3.70 -22.87
CA SER A 422 -9.13 3.87 -21.51
C SER A 422 -8.69 5.17 -20.84
N ASP A 423 -7.75 5.92 -21.44
CA ASP A 423 -7.25 7.16 -20.88
C ASP A 423 -8.26 8.32 -21.04
N ARG A 424 -7.94 9.49 -20.46
CA ARG A 424 -8.75 10.70 -20.60
C ARG A 424 -8.42 11.48 -21.86
N ALA A 425 -7.33 11.16 -22.55
CA ALA A 425 -6.99 11.73 -23.85
C ALA A 425 -7.92 11.22 -24.96
N VAL A 426 -8.15 12.06 -25.97
CA VAL A 426 -8.89 11.64 -27.16
C VAL A 426 -8.02 10.68 -27.94
N THR A 427 -8.46 9.44 -28.12
CA THR A 427 -7.73 8.44 -28.91
C THR A 427 -8.52 8.11 -30.17
N THR A 428 -7.85 8.14 -31.33
CA THR A 428 -8.43 7.80 -32.63
C THR A 428 -7.58 6.71 -33.27
N LEU A 429 -8.22 5.68 -33.82
CA LEU A 429 -7.57 4.49 -34.34
C LEU A 429 -7.73 4.39 -35.86
N LEU A 430 -6.67 3.98 -36.56
CA LEU A 430 -6.69 3.61 -37.97
C LEU A 430 -6.11 2.20 -38.13
N GLU A 431 -6.95 1.21 -38.42
CA GLU A 431 -6.49 -0.11 -38.87
C GLU A 431 -6.14 -0.05 -40.36
N ILE A 432 -4.92 -0.48 -40.71
CA ILE A 432 -4.53 -0.76 -42.08
C ILE A 432 -4.68 -2.27 -42.33
N ASP A 433 -5.72 -2.60 -43.07
CA ASP A 433 -6.10 -3.95 -43.45
C ASP A 433 -5.40 -4.33 -44.76
N CYS A 434 -4.37 -5.17 -44.63
CA CYS A 434 -3.51 -5.64 -45.71
C CYS A 434 -3.81 -7.09 -46.05
N ASP A 435 -3.59 -7.44 -47.33
CA ASP A 435 -3.61 -8.83 -47.76
C ASP A 435 -2.26 -9.51 -47.45
N PHE A 436 -2.31 -10.77 -47.05
CA PHE A 436 -1.14 -11.57 -46.68
C PHE A 436 -0.96 -12.74 -47.65
N ASP A 437 0.01 -12.60 -48.56
CA ASP A 437 0.42 -13.67 -49.45
C ASP A 437 1.31 -14.70 -48.74
N ASP A 438 1.51 -15.86 -49.38
CA ASP A 438 2.30 -16.95 -48.80
C ASP A 438 3.77 -16.54 -48.58
N ALA A 439 4.31 -15.64 -49.40
CA ALA A 439 5.68 -15.14 -49.28
C ALA A 439 5.86 -14.30 -48.00
N TYR A 440 4.91 -13.39 -47.72
CA TYR A 440 4.89 -12.62 -46.50
C TYR A 440 4.73 -13.53 -45.27
N LEU A 441 3.78 -14.48 -45.32
CA LEU A 441 3.52 -15.41 -44.22
C LEU A 441 4.76 -16.27 -43.89
N ALA A 442 5.46 -16.76 -44.93
CA ALA A 442 6.72 -17.47 -44.77
C ALA A 442 7.80 -16.59 -44.11
N GLY A 443 7.93 -15.33 -44.55
CA GLY A 443 8.84 -14.36 -43.93
C GLY A 443 8.48 -14.05 -42.47
N HIS A 444 7.18 -13.95 -42.15
CA HIS A 444 6.69 -13.74 -40.80
C HIS A 444 6.99 -14.94 -39.89
N ALA A 445 6.78 -16.17 -40.36
CA ALA A 445 7.12 -17.39 -39.63
C ALA A 445 8.60 -17.43 -39.23
N ARG A 446 9.50 -16.99 -40.11
CA ARG A 446 10.94 -16.90 -39.83
C ARG A 446 11.26 -15.83 -38.79
N ARG A 447 10.70 -14.62 -38.93
CA ARG A 447 10.93 -13.52 -37.97
C ARG A 447 10.42 -13.81 -36.56
N THR A 448 9.36 -14.60 -36.44
CA THR A 448 8.75 -14.98 -35.16
C THR A 448 9.35 -16.25 -34.56
N GLY A 449 10.32 -16.89 -35.24
CA GLY A 449 10.96 -18.11 -34.78
C GLY A 449 10.09 -19.38 -34.92
N LEU A 450 8.94 -19.29 -35.61
CA LEU A 450 8.08 -20.43 -35.92
C LEU A 450 8.65 -21.31 -37.04
N ALA A 451 9.56 -20.76 -37.85
CA ALA A 451 10.31 -21.47 -38.88
C ALA A 451 11.76 -20.96 -38.93
N SER A 452 12.66 -21.79 -39.46
CA SER A 452 14.06 -21.43 -39.77
C SER A 452 14.33 -21.56 -41.26
N ASP A 453 15.48 -21.04 -41.73
CA ASP A 453 15.91 -21.19 -43.13
C ASP A 453 16.13 -22.66 -43.53
N GLN A 454 16.27 -23.57 -42.56
CA GLN A 454 16.40 -25.01 -42.78
C GLN A 454 15.05 -25.77 -42.77
N THR A 455 13.93 -25.07 -42.59
CA THR A 455 12.60 -25.71 -42.53
C THR A 455 12.20 -26.21 -43.93
N PRO A 456 11.85 -27.51 -44.09
CA PRO A 456 11.45 -28.05 -45.39
C PRO A 456 10.21 -27.33 -45.96
N PRO A 457 10.12 -27.10 -47.29
CA PRO A 457 9.01 -26.38 -47.92
C PRO A 457 7.63 -26.96 -47.58
N ASP A 458 7.50 -28.29 -47.55
CA ASP A 458 6.24 -28.97 -47.23
C ASP A 458 5.81 -28.75 -45.77
N ALA A 459 6.78 -28.65 -44.85
CA ALA A 459 6.51 -28.36 -43.45
C ALA A 459 6.09 -26.91 -43.26
N LEU A 460 6.73 -25.98 -43.99
CA LEU A 460 6.37 -24.56 -43.99
C LEU A 460 4.96 -24.35 -44.57
N ALA A 461 4.63 -25.00 -45.68
CA ALA A 461 3.31 -24.92 -46.31
C ALA A 461 2.17 -25.36 -45.38
N ARG A 462 2.41 -26.34 -44.49
CA ARG A 462 1.44 -26.78 -43.47
C ARG A 462 1.22 -25.77 -42.35
N LEU A 463 2.17 -24.86 -42.10
CA LEU A 463 2.06 -23.82 -41.07
C LEU A 463 1.35 -22.56 -41.57
N LEU A 464 1.41 -22.27 -42.89
CA LEU A 464 0.86 -21.03 -43.46
C LEU A 464 -0.63 -20.80 -43.14
N PRO A 465 -1.55 -21.81 -43.23
CA PRO A 465 -2.95 -21.62 -42.88
C PRO A 465 -3.13 -21.20 -41.42
N THR A 466 -2.42 -21.86 -40.48
CA THR A 466 -2.49 -21.54 -39.05
C THR A 466 -1.99 -20.13 -38.76
N ILE A 467 -0.92 -19.70 -39.42
CA ILE A 467 -0.39 -18.33 -39.27
C ILE A 467 -1.38 -17.31 -39.84
N ARG A 468 -1.98 -17.60 -41.01
CA ARG A 468 -3.01 -16.75 -41.61
C ARG A 468 -4.21 -16.59 -40.67
N ASP A 469 -4.71 -17.68 -40.11
CA ASP A 469 -5.82 -17.66 -39.15
C ASP A 469 -5.46 -16.89 -37.88
N ALA A 470 -4.22 -17.03 -37.38
CA ALA A 470 -3.74 -16.28 -36.23
C ALA A 470 -3.70 -14.76 -36.48
N LEU A 471 -3.18 -14.33 -37.63
CA LEU A 471 -3.16 -12.91 -38.02
C LEU A 471 -4.58 -12.36 -38.23
N GLN A 472 -5.46 -13.15 -38.83
CA GLN A 472 -6.86 -12.80 -39.00
C GLN A 472 -7.55 -12.63 -37.64
N MET A 473 -7.29 -13.54 -36.69
CA MET A 473 -7.83 -13.45 -35.33
C MET A 473 -7.31 -12.20 -34.58
N GLU A 474 -6.04 -11.80 -34.77
CA GLU A 474 -5.54 -10.54 -34.20
C GLU A 474 -6.31 -9.32 -34.73
N ALA A 475 -6.57 -9.26 -36.05
CA ALA A 475 -7.34 -8.20 -36.67
C ALA A 475 -8.81 -8.18 -36.21
N ASP A 476 -9.44 -9.36 -36.15
CA ASP A 476 -10.84 -9.49 -35.74
C ASP A 476 -11.03 -9.11 -34.26
N ARG A 477 -10.08 -9.43 -33.38
CA ARG A 477 -10.11 -8.94 -31.99
C ARG A 477 -10.06 -7.43 -31.86
N ILE A 478 -9.34 -6.73 -32.74
CA ILE A 478 -9.31 -5.26 -32.75
C ILE A 478 -10.67 -4.71 -33.19
N ARG A 479 -11.33 -5.36 -34.16
CA ARG A 479 -12.65 -4.98 -34.68
C ARG A 479 -13.75 -5.23 -33.65
N ASP A 480 -13.70 -6.37 -32.98
CA ASP A 480 -14.68 -6.81 -31.99
C ASP A 480 -14.58 -6.02 -30.67
N ALA A 481 -13.47 -5.31 -30.44
CA ALA A 481 -13.27 -4.51 -29.23
C ALA A 481 -14.18 -3.26 -29.15
N GLY A 482 -14.86 -2.88 -30.24
CA GLY A 482 -15.91 -1.85 -30.20
C GLY A 482 -15.42 -0.44 -29.88
N PHE A 483 -14.21 -0.07 -30.32
CA PHE A 483 -13.64 1.26 -30.07
C PHE A 483 -14.45 2.38 -30.73
N ALA A 484 -14.66 3.49 -30.01
CA ALA A 484 -15.54 4.58 -30.45
C ALA A 484 -15.03 5.35 -31.69
N ASN A 485 -13.74 5.68 -31.74
CA ASN A 485 -13.12 6.48 -32.81
C ASN A 485 -12.25 5.61 -33.71
N TYR A 486 -12.88 4.65 -34.40
CA TYR A 486 -12.17 3.64 -35.18
C TYR A 486 -12.42 3.79 -36.68
N HIS A 487 -11.34 3.77 -37.46
CA HIS A 487 -11.34 3.88 -38.91
C HIS A 487 -10.52 2.76 -39.54
N ARG A 488 -10.82 2.44 -40.80
CA ARG A 488 -10.15 1.36 -41.53
C ARG A 488 -9.75 1.81 -42.92
N LEU A 489 -8.50 1.55 -43.27
CA LEU A 489 -7.90 1.71 -44.58
C LEU A 489 -7.64 0.30 -45.13
N ARG A 490 -8.16 -0.02 -46.31
CA ARG A 490 -8.08 -1.38 -46.88
C ARG A 490 -7.30 -1.37 -48.17
N GLN A 491 -6.44 -2.37 -48.35
CA GLN A 491 -5.72 -2.58 -49.61
C GLN A 491 -6.67 -2.78 -50.81
N SER A 492 -7.82 -3.44 -50.57
CA SER A 492 -8.85 -3.69 -51.59
C SER A 492 -9.81 -2.53 -51.85
N ALA A 493 -9.74 -1.45 -51.07
CA ALA A 493 -10.63 -0.30 -51.21
C ALA A 493 -10.14 0.68 -52.28
N THR A 494 -11.07 1.43 -52.87
CA THR A 494 -10.75 2.51 -53.81
C THR A 494 -10.01 3.65 -53.11
N THR A 495 -9.24 4.43 -53.87
CA THR A 495 -8.51 5.60 -53.36
C THR A 495 -9.42 6.56 -52.61
N ASP A 496 -10.63 6.84 -53.12
CA ASP A 496 -11.57 7.76 -52.47
C ASP A 496 -12.11 7.20 -51.14
N GLN A 497 -12.33 5.89 -51.04
CA GLN A 497 -12.74 5.26 -49.78
C GLN A 497 -11.63 5.36 -48.72
N ASN A 498 -10.38 5.12 -49.11
CA ASN A 498 -9.22 5.24 -48.22
C ASN A 498 -8.96 6.72 -47.85
N ALA A 499 -9.14 7.66 -48.78
CA ALA A 499 -9.04 9.09 -48.51
C ALA A 499 -10.06 9.54 -47.47
N ARG A 500 -11.33 9.07 -47.56
CA ARG A 500 -12.35 9.36 -46.54
C ARG A 500 -11.99 8.80 -45.16
N ALA A 501 -11.33 7.64 -45.09
CA ALA A 501 -10.87 7.08 -43.81
C ALA A 501 -9.74 7.93 -43.20
N LEU A 502 -8.78 8.36 -44.03
CA LEU A 502 -7.66 9.22 -43.62
C LEU A 502 -8.12 10.62 -43.21
N LEU A 503 -9.10 11.18 -43.93
CA LEU A 503 -9.72 12.47 -43.61
C LEU A 503 -10.31 12.44 -42.19
N ARG A 504 -11.08 11.41 -41.85
CA ARG A 504 -11.67 11.27 -40.51
C ARG A 504 -10.63 11.00 -39.43
N PHE A 505 -9.63 10.17 -39.73
CA PHE A 505 -8.57 9.82 -38.79
C PHE A 505 -7.68 11.00 -38.42
N LEU A 506 -7.25 11.81 -39.40
CA LEU A 506 -6.30 12.90 -39.16
C LEU A 506 -6.99 14.25 -38.90
N ALA A 507 -8.27 14.38 -39.27
CA ALA A 507 -9.01 15.63 -39.33
C ALA A 507 -8.29 16.68 -40.19
N VAL A 508 -7.92 16.29 -41.42
CA VAL A 508 -7.19 17.12 -42.40
C VAL A 508 -8.08 17.49 -43.60
N PRO A 509 -7.71 18.54 -44.36
CA PRO A 509 -8.36 18.87 -45.64
C PRO A 509 -8.42 17.70 -46.63
N GLU A 510 -9.44 17.70 -47.50
CA GLU A 510 -9.73 16.61 -48.42
C GLU A 510 -8.61 16.38 -49.46
N ASP A 511 -7.95 17.44 -49.91
CA ASP A 511 -6.80 17.38 -50.81
C ASP A 511 -5.59 16.67 -50.17
N VAL A 512 -5.32 16.95 -48.89
CA VAL A 512 -4.27 16.27 -48.12
C VAL A 512 -4.60 14.79 -47.94
N ALA A 513 -5.85 14.48 -47.58
CA ALA A 513 -6.31 13.10 -47.44
C ALA A 513 -6.22 12.31 -48.76
N GLN A 514 -6.56 12.94 -49.89
CA GLN A 514 -6.45 12.35 -51.22
C GLN A 514 -4.97 12.10 -51.58
N SER A 515 -4.07 13.06 -51.30
CA SER A 515 -2.64 12.89 -51.53
C SER A 515 -2.03 11.77 -50.68
N LEU A 516 -2.52 11.57 -49.46
CA LEU A 516 -2.12 10.45 -48.59
C LEU A 516 -2.64 9.11 -49.12
N ALA A 517 -3.88 9.05 -49.59
CA ALA A 517 -4.46 7.83 -50.18
C ALA A 517 -3.77 7.42 -51.50
N GLN A 518 -3.20 8.38 -52.22
CA GLN A 518 -2.41 8.18 -53.45
C GLN A 518 -0.92 7.93 -53.20
N THR A 519 -0.52 7.56 -51.97
CA THR A 519 0.88 7.23 -51.66
C THR A 519 1.34 6.10 -52.57
N GLU A 520 2.35 6.37 -53.41
CA GLU A 520 2.91 5.37 -54.32
C GLU A 520 3.40 4.15 -53.56
N LYS A 521 3.04 2.96 -54.07
CA LYS A 521 3.51 1.67 -53.55
C LYS A 521 3.27 1.48 -52.05
N LEU A 522 2.15 2.02 -51.54
CA LEU A 522 1.84 1.97 -50.11
C LEU A 522 1.80 0.53 -49.58
N PHE A 523 1.23 -0.40 -50.36
CA PHE A 523 0.99 -1.79 -49.98
C PHE A 523 2.03 -2.80 -50.48
N ASP A 524 3.04 -2.37 -51.27
CA ASP A 524 4.06 -3.25 -51.87
C ASP A 524 5.00 -3.83 -50.80
N ASP A 525 5.26 -5.15 -50.79
CA ASP A 525 6.13 -5.81 -49.79
C ASP A 525 7.65 -5.52 -49.91
#